data_AF-A0A176RW55-F1
#
_entry.id   AF-A0A176RW55-F1
#
_cell.length_a   1.000
_cell.length_b   1.000
_cell.length_c   1.000
_cell.angle_alpha   90.00
_cell.angle_beta   90.00
_cell.angle_gamma   90.00
#
_symmetry.space_group_name_H-M   'P 1'
#
loop_
_entity.id
_entity.type
_entity.pdbx_description
1 polymer ?
#
loop_
_entity_poly.entity_id
_entity_poly.type
_entity_poly.pdbx_seq_one_letter_code
_entity_poly.pdbx_strand_id
1 'polypeptide(L)' 'MAGNSKALGSFFYWAKVNLLKWLNRRSQRKSYTWQAFNDLIKHLNLAKPRIIRRPTQFRLGF' A
#
# COMPACT_ATOMS: atom_id res chain seq x y z
N MET A 1 -16.77 0.86 -12.55
CA MET A 1 -16.15 0.91 -11.20
C MET A 1 -15.08 -0.18 -11.11
N ALA A 2 -13.87 0.11 -10.61
CA ALA A 2 -12.82 -0.91 -10.43
C ALA A 2 -13.11 -1.66 -9.12
N GLY A 3 -13.74 -2.83 -9.21
CA GLY A 3 -14.46 -3.46 -8.09
C GLY A 3 -13.66 -3.74 -6.81
N ASN A 4 -12.31 -3.80 -6.87
CA ASN A 4 -11.48 -4.12 -5.71
C ASN A 4 -10.41 -3.05 -5.35
N SER A 5 -10.42 -1.89 -6.02
CA SER A 5 -9.40 -0.88 -5.78
C SER A 5 -9.42 -0.34 -4.34
N LYS A 6 -10.62 -0.15 -3.78
CA LYS A 6 -10.84 0.34 -2.42
C LYS A 6 -10.33 -0.66 -1.37
N ALA A 7 -10.66 -1.95 -1.51
CA ALA A 7 -10.26 -2.94 -0.53
C ALA A 7 -8.73 -3.17 -0.55
N LEU A 8 -8.11 -3.18 -1.74
CA LEU A 8 -6.65 -3.23 -1.88
C LEU A 8 -5.95 -2.02 -1.23
N GLY A 9 -6.51 -0.82 -1.41
CA GLY A 9 -6.02 0.39 -0.74
C GLY A 9 -6.09 0.28 0.78
N SER A 10 -7.23 -0.18 1.32
CA SER A 10 -7.41 -0.39 2.75
C SER A 10 -6.45 -1.45 3.30
N PHE A 11 -6.28 -2.58 2.62
CA PHE A 11 -5.35 -3.63 3.03
C PHE A 11 -3.92 -3.11 3.12
N PHE A 12 -3.45 -2.42 2.08
CA PHE A 12 -2.10 -1.86 2.05
C PHE A 12 -1.88 -0.84 3.17
N TYR A 13 -2.87 0.02 3.45
CA TYR A 13 -2.81 0.95 4.56
C TYR A 13 -2.65 0.24 5.91
N TRP A 14 -3.51 -0.74 6.21
CA TRP A 14 -3.47 -1.46 7.49
C TRP A 14 -2.21 -2.31 7.65
N ALA A 15 -1.67 -2.88 6.57
CA ALA A 15 -0.39 -3.58 6.59
C ALA A 15 0.76 -2.64 7.02
N LYS A 16 0.82 -1.44 6.44
CA LYS A 16 1.80 -0.40 6.82
C LYS A 16 1.68 0.01 8.29
N VAL A 17 0.45 0.27 8.77
CA VAL A 17 0.20 0.65 10.16
C VAL A 17 0.64 -0.45 11.13
N ASN A 18 0.30 -1.71 10.83
CA ASN A 18 0.72 -2.85 11.66
C ASN A 18 2.24 -2.98 11.69
N LEU A 19 2.91 -2.87 10.54
CA LEU A 19 4.37 -2.95 10.48
C LEU A 19 5.03 -1.86 11.33
N LEU A 20 4.60 -0.60 11.20
CA LEU A 20 5.13 0.49 12.03
C LEU A 20 4.94 0.21 13.52
N LYS A 21 3.73 -0.22 13.90
CA LYS A 21 3.39 -0.55 15.29
C LYS A 21 4.33 -1.62 15.85
N TRP A 22 4.60 -2.69 15.09
CA TRP A 22 5.46 -3.77 15.54
C TRP A 22 6.95 -3.40 15.55
N LEU A 23 7.42 -2.53 14.64
CA LEU A 23 8.79 -2.01 14.67
C LEU A 23 9.04 -1.16 15.92
N ASN A 24 8.12 -0.25 16.26
CA ASN A 24 8.20 0.56 17.47
C ASN A 24 8.10 -0.28 18.75
N ARG A 25 7.39 -1.41 18.72
CA ARG A 25 7.33 -2.35 19.85
C ARG A 25 8.60 -3.17 19.99
N ARG A 26 9.11 -3.74 18.89
CA ARG A 26 10.30 -4.60 18.88
C ARG A 26 11.55 -3.87 19.34
N SER A 27 11.72 -2.62 18.92
CA SER A 27 12.90 -1.83 19.29
C SER A 27 12.89 -1.34 20.75
N GLN A 28 11.81 -1.59 21.50
CA GLN A 28 11.57 -1.01 22.83
C GLN A 28 11.64 0.53 22.85
N ARG A 29 11.64 1.18 21.68
CA ARG A 29 11.72 2.62 21.49
C ARG A 29 10.60 3.08 20.55
N LYS A 30 9.85 4.10 20.95
CA LYS A 30 8.81 4.72 20.11
C LYS A 30 9.36 5.84 19.22
N SER A 31 10.56 5.65 18.65
CA SER A 31 11.24 6.70 17.88
C SER A 31 10.88 6.71 16.41
N TYR A 32 10.22 5.66 15.89
CA TYR A 32 9.90 5.58 14.48
C TYR A 32 8.59 6.28 14.16
N THR A 33 8.70 7.45 13.52
CA THR A 33 7.56 8.27 13.11
C THR A 33 6.92 7.72 11.85
N TRP A 34 5.64 8.06 11.63
CA TRP A 34 4.94 7.69 10.39
C TRP A 34 5.62 8.27 9.14
N GLN A 35 6.20 9.46 9.24
CA GLN A 35 6.88 10.11 8.12
C GLN A 35 8.17 9.36 7.75
N ALA A 36 9.07 9.15 8.72
CA ALA A 36 10.32 8.41 8.50
C ALA A 36 10.06 6.99 7.96
N PHE A 37 9.01 6.33 8.47
CA PHE A 37 8.59 5.03 7.97
C PHE A 37 8.09 5.07 6.53
N ASN A 38 7.26 6.05 6.16
CA ASN A 38 6.80 6.18 4.76
C ASN A 38 7.97 6.48 3.81
N ASP A 39 8.95 7.26 4.25
CA ASP A 39 10.14 7.53 3.44
C ASP A 39 10.97 6.26 3.28
N LEU A 40 11.22 5.49 4.36
CA LEU A 40 11.87 4.17 4.26
C LEU A 40 11.14 3.25 3.25
N ILE A 41 9.82 3.16 3.33
CA ILE A 41 9.03 2.33 2.41
C ILE A 41 9.22 2.76 0.94
N LYS A 42 9.35 4.07 0.68
CA LYS A 42 9.66 4.58 -0.66
C LYS A 42 11.07 4.20 -1.08
N HIS A 43 12.06 4.36 -0.20
CA HIS A 43 13.45 3.99 -0.46
C HIS A 43 13.61 2.49 -0.78
N LEU A 44 12.87 1.63 -0.08
CA LEU A 44 12.86 0.18 -0.31
C LEU A 44 12.08 -0.25 -1.55
N ASN A 45 11.43 0.68 -2.26
CA ASN A 45 10.58 0.40 -3.42
C ASN A 45 9.54 -0.71 -3.17
N LEU A 46 8.91 -0.70 -1.99
CA LEU A 46 7.90 -1.70 -1.67
C LEU A 46 6.75 -1.69 -2.68
N ALA A 47 6.33 -2.88 -3.10
CA ALA A 47 5.25 -3.06 -4.06
C ALA A 47 3.98 -2.36 -3.57
N LYS A 48 3.52 -1.37 -4.34
CA LYS A 48 2.24 -0.68 -4.11
C LYS A 48 1.12 -1.46 -4.79
N PRO A 49 -0.10 -1.49 -4.22
CA PRO A 49 -1.23 -2.13 -4.87
C PRO A 49 -1.45 -1.54 -6.26
N ARG A 50 -1.27 -2.37 -7.29
CA ARG A 50 -1.47 -1.97 -8.69
C ARG A 50 -2.95 -2.09 -9.02
N ILE A 51 -3.64 -0.95 -9.01
CA ILE A 51 -5.05 -0.87 -9.37
C ILE A 51 -5.14 -0.80 -10.89
N ILE A 52 -5.33 -1.95 -11.54
CA ILE A 52 -5.56 -2.01 -12.98
C ILE A 52 -7.06 -1.90 -13.21
N ARG A 53 -7.52 -0.83 -13.87
CA ARG A 53 -8.85 -0.86 -14.51
C ARG A 53 -8.77 -1.83 -15.67
N ARG A 54 -9.73 -2.76 -15.80
CA ARG A 54 -9.85 -3.56 -17.03
C ARG A 54 -9.79 -2.58 -18.21
N PRO A 55 -8.88 -2.74 -19.18
CA PRO A 55 -8.93 -1.93 -20.38
C PRO A 55 -10.33 -2.12 -20.96
N THR A 56 -11.01 -1.01 -21.24
CA THR A 56 -12.30 -1.02 -21.91
C THR A 56 -12.11 -1.88 -23.14
N GLN A 57 -12.85 -2.99 -23.24
CA GLN A 57 -12.79 -3.85 -24.41
C GLN A 57 -13.25 -2.98 -25.58
N PHE A 58 -12.30 -2.49 -26.38
CA PHE A 58 -12.63 -1.96 -27.69
C PHE A 58 -13.26 -3.13 -28.43
N ARG A 59 -14.60 -3.13 -28.55
CA ARG A 59 -15.25 -4.01 -29.52
C ARG A 59 -14.75 -3.52 -30.86
N LEU A 60 -13.78 -4.21 -31.44
CA LEU A 60 -13.52 -4.11 -32.86
C LEU A 60 -14.80 -4.59 -33.53
N GLY A 61 -15.56 -3.63 -34.06
CA GLY A 61 -16.67 -3.91 -34.95
C GLY A 61 -16.07 -4.44 -36.25
N PHE A 62 -16.21 -5.74 -36.45
CA PHE A 62 -16.20 -6.38 -37.76
C PHE A 62 -17.60 -6.96 -37.97
#